data_AF-A0A957J3F9-F1
#
_entry.id   AF-A0A957J3F9-F1
#
_cell.length_a   1.000
_cell.length_b   1.000
_cell.length_c   1.000
_cell.angle_alpha   90.00
_cell.angle_beta   90.00
_cell.angle_gamma   90.00
#
_symmetry.space_group_name_H-M   'P 1'
#
loop_
_entity.id
_entity.type
_entity.pdbx_description
1 polymer ?
#
loop_
_entity_poly.entity_id
_entity_poly.type
_entity_poly.pdbx_seq_one_letter_code
_entity_poly.pdbx_strand_id
1 'polypeptide(L)' 'FTSPSSVRNFLKLAVSPHLTPVLDAAVIACIGPVTAEEAAKFNLRVDLVPDEYAIEGLVQTLQKHFGIRD' A
#
# COMPACT_ATOMS: atom_id res chain seq x y z
N PHE A 1 -2.48 2.31 0.96
CA PHE A 1 -3.75 1.96 1.65
C PHE A 1 -3.73 2.46 3.08
N THR A 2 -4.82 3.09 3.52
CA THR A 2 -4.96 3.64 4.89
C THR A 2 -5.90 2.84 5.78
N SER A 3 -6.52 1.78 5.26
CA SER A 3 -7.36 0.90 6.07
C SER A 3 -7.44 -0.53 5.52
N PRO A 4 -7.65 -1.52 6.41
CA PRO A 4 -8.02 -2.90 6.06
C PRO A 4 -9.16 -3.03 5.06
N SER A 5 -10.21 -2.21 5.20
CA SER A 5 -11.40 -2.29 4.35
C SER A 5 -11.13 -1.78 2.93
N SER A 6 -10.30 -0.74 2.78
CA SER A 6 -9.86 -0.26 1.47
C SER A 6 -9.10 -1.34 0.70
N VAL A 7 -8.20 -2.07 1.36
CA VAL A 7 -7.48 -3.21 0.76
C VAL A 7 -8.46 -4.28 0.29
N ARG A 8 -9.32 -4.77 1.20
CA ARG A 8 -10.28 -5.84 0.89
C ARG A 8 -11.21 -5.47 -0.26
N ASN A 9 -11.77 -4.26 -0.21
CA ASN A 9 -12.75 -3.84 -1.21
C ASN A 9 -12.09 -3.60 -2.57
N PHE A 10 -10.91 -2.97 -2.59
CA PHE A 10 -10.15 -2.79 -3.82
C PHE A 10 -9.78 -4.14 -4.45
N LEU A 11 -9.21 -5.08 -3.68
CA LEU A 11 -8.75 -6.36 -4.21
C LEU A 11 -9.89 -7.30 -4.63
N LYS A 12 -11.08 -7.16 -4.04
CA LYS A 12 -12.30 -7.86 -4.50
C LYS A 12 -12.82 -7.33 -5.83
N LEU A 13 -12.58 -6.07 -6.15
CA LEU A 13 -12.97 -5.45 -7.43
C LEU A 13 -11.87 -5.60 -8.48
N ALA A 14 -10.62 -5.70 -8.05
CA ALA A 14 -9.40 -5.83 -8.82
C ALA A 14 -9.25 -7.14 -9.62
N VAL A 15 -10.33 -7.89 -9.84
CA VAL A 15 -10.32 -9.17 -10.57
C VAL A 15 -10.28 -8.90 -12.07
N SER A 16 -9.20 -8.29 -12.53
CA SER A 16 -8.94 -8.01 -13.94
C SER A 16 -7.50 -8.41 -14.27
N PRO A 17 -7.27 -9.23 -15.31
CA PRO A 17 -5.92 -9.61 -15.74
C PRO A 17 -5.08 -8.39 -16.17
N HIS A 18 -5.70 -7.25 -16.46
CA HIS A 18 -5.00 -6.01 -16.77
C HIS A 18 -4.43 -5.29 -15.55
N LEU A 19 -4.89 -5.62 -14.34
CA LEU A 19 -4.47 -4.93 -13.13
C LEU A 19 -3.24 -5.57 -12.49
N THR A 20 -3.00 -6.87 -12.72
CA THR A 20 -1.81 -7.57 -12.19
C THR A 20 -0.51 -6.88 -12.58
N PRO A 21 -0.24 -6.54 -13.87
CA PRO A 21 0.99 -5.83 -14.23
C PRO A 21 1.12 -4.44 -13.59
N VAL A 22 -0.01 -3.76 -13.38
CA VAL A 22 -0.03 -2.44 -12.73
C VAL A 22 0.33 -2.57 -11.26
N LEU A 23 -0.23 -3.56 -10.56
CA LEU A 23 0.10 -3.85 -9.17
C LEU A 23 1.54 -4.33 -9.04
N ASP A 24 2.05 -5.10 -10.00
CA ASP A 24 3.46 -5.54 -10.05
C ASP A 24 4.45 -4.39 -10.25
N ALA A 25 4.04 -3.30 -10.90
CA ALA A 25 4.88 -2.13 -11.11
C ALA A 25 4.71 -1.02 -10.05
N ALA A 26 3.61 -1.02 -9.29
CA ALA A 26 3.29 0.05 -8.34
C ALA A 26 4.04 -0.08 -7.01
N VAL A 27 4.42 1.02 -6.37
CA VAL A 27 4.88 0.99 -4.98
C VAL A 27 3.66 0.93 -4.05
N ILE A 28 3.55 -0.14 -3.27
CA ILE A 28 2.41 -0.39 -2.39
C ILE A 28 2.76 -0.03 -0.96
N ALA A 29 2.25 1.10 -0.49
CA ALA A 29 2.41 1.55 0.89
C ALA A 29 1.15 1.29 1.73
N CYS A 30 1.31 0.85 2.98
CA CYS A 30 0.23 0.73 3.96
C CYS A 30 0.49 1.64 5.16
N ILE A 31 -0.54 2.30 5.70
CA ILE A 31 -0.39 3.26 6.81
C ILE A 31 0.09 2.62 8.12
N GLY A 32 -0.08 1.31 8.27
CA GLY A 32 0.31 0.59 9.48
C GLY A 32 0.15 -0.92 9.34
N PRO A 33 0.61 -1.69 10.35
CA PRO A 33 0.76 -3.14 10.29
C PRO A 33 -0.56 -3.87 10.04
N VAL A 34 -1.66 -3.45 10.68
CA VAL A 34 -2.99 -4.07 10.48
C VAL A 34 -3.48 -3.95 9.03
N THR A 35 -3.14 -2.85 8.34
CA THR A 35 -3.48 -2.70 6.91
C THR A 35 -2.59 -3.57 6.03
N ALA A 36 -1.30 -3.68 6.36
CA ALA A 36 -0.35 -4.52 5.63
C ALA A 36 -0.69 -6.01 5.77
N GLU A 37 -1.09 -6.46 6.97
CA GLU A 37 -1.54 -7.83 7.22
C GLU A 37 -2.76 -8.19 6.36
N GLU A 38 -3.72 -7.28 6.18
CA GLU A 38 -4.82 -7.54 5.26
C GLU A 38 -4.37 -7.65 3.81
N ALA A 39 -3.43 -6.83 3.36
CA ALA A 39 -2.89 -6.94 1.99
C ALA A 39 -2.23 -8.31 1.76
N ALA A 40 -1.48 -8.80 2.75
CA ALA A 40 -0.82 -10.10 2.70
C ALA A 40 -1.82 -11.26 2.51
N LYS A 41 -3.04 -11.18 3.07
CA LYS A 41 -4.08 -12.23 2.88
C LYS A 41 -4.53 -12.40 1.42
N PHE A 42 -4.31 -11.38 0.58
CA PHE A 42 -4.62 -11.41 -0.85
C PHE A 42 -3.35 -11.60 -1.71
N ASN A 43 -2.23 -11.99 -1.11
CA ASN A 43 -0.91 -12.08 -1.75
C ASN A 43 -0.45 -10.76 -2.39
N LEU A 44 -0.97 -9.62 -1.91
CA LEU A 44 -0.50 -8.32 -2.34
C LEU A 44 0.78 -7.99 -1.57
N ARG A 45 1.88 -7.71 -2.29
CA ARG A 45 3.10 -7.24 -1.64
C ARG A 45 2.87 -5.86 -1.00
N VAL A 46 3.55 -5.61 0.10
CA VAL A 46 3.61 -4.29 0.71
C VAL A 46 5.06 -3.87 0.76
N ASP A 47 5.38 -2.82 0.02
CA ASP A 47 6.75 -2.32 -0.13
C ASP A 47 7.12 -1.39 1.03
N LEU A 48 6.13 -0.64 1.56
CA LEU A 48 6.35 0.39 2.57
C LEU A 48 5.30 0.35 3.69
N VAL A 49 5.76 0.46 4.93
CA VAL A 49 4.95 0.76 6.11
C VAL A 49 5.71 1.82 6.92
N PRO A 50 5.12 2.99 7.25
CA PRO A 50 5.81 4.03 8.00
C PRO A 50 5.96 3.61 9.48
N ASP A 51 6.99 4.14 10.15
CA ASP A 51 7.16 3.97 11.61
C ASP A 51 6.10 4.75 12.40
N GLU A 52 5.68 5.91 11.88
CA GLU A 52 4.57 6.70 12.40
C GLU A 52 3.28 6.36 11.64
N TYR A 53 2.31 5.76 12.32
CA TYR A 53 1.03 5.31 11.73
C TYR A 53 0.03 6.46 11.54
N ALA A 54 0.48 7.56 10.96
CA ALA A 54 -0.30 8.73 10.61
C ALA A 54 -0.15 9.03 9.10
N ILE A 55 -0.95 9.98 8.60
CA ILE A 55 -0.88 10.37 7.19
C ILE A 55 0.47 11.03 6.88
N GLU A 56 0.95 11.84 7.82
CA GLU A 56 2.24 12.53 7.76
C GLU A 56 3.39 11.52 7.62
N GLY A 57 3.43 10.50 8.47
CA GLY A 57 4.44 9.43 8.39
C GLY A 57 4.40 8.66 7.07
N LEU A 58 3.20 8.39 6.54
CA LEU A 58 3.02 7.75 5.23
C LEU A 58 3.57 8.62 4.08
N VAL A 59 3.27 9.93 4.09
CA VAL A 59 3.75 10.88 3.08
C VAL A 59 5.28 10.98 3.13
N GLN A 60 5.86 11.16 4.31
CA GLN A 60 7.32 11.23 4.48
C GLN A 60 8.02 9.96 3.99
N THR A 61 7.45 8.79 4.29
CA THR A 61 7.98 7.50 3.83
C THR A 61 7.96 7.40 2.30
N LEU A 62 6.89 7.86 1.65
CA LEU A 62 6.80 7.91 0.19
C LEU A 62 7.81 8.89 -0.41
N GLN A 63 7.94 10.10 0.16
CA GLN A 63 8.92 11.10 -0.29
C GLN A 63 10.34 10.54 -0.21
N LYS A 64 10.71 9.92 0.91
CA LYS A 64 12.01 9.27 1.10
C LYS A 64 12.25 8.15 0.09
N HIS A 65 11.24 7.31 -0.18
CA HIS A 65 11.35 6.23 -1.15
C HIS A 65 11.61 6.73 -2.58
N PHE A 66 10.93 7.80 -3.00
CA PHE A 66 11.06 8.38 -4.34
C PHE A 66 12.15 9.47 -4.45
N GLY A 67 12.88 9.75 -3.37
CA GLY A 67 13.92 10.79 -3.35
C GLY A 67 13.39 12.21 -3.55
N ILE A 68 12.10 12.44 -3.23
CA ILE A 68 11.47 13.76 -3.31
C ILE A 68 11.94 14.57 -2.10
N ARG A 69 12.44 15.78 -2.35
CA ARG A 69 12.78 16.76 -1.31
C ARG A 69 11.66 17.81 -1.26
N ASP A 70 11.33 18.26 -0.05
CA ASP A 70 10.40 19.39 0.17
C ASP A 70 10.91 20.70 -0.44
#